data_AF-A0AAV9KLQ9-F1
#
_entry.id   AF-A0AAV9KLQ9-F1
#
_cell.length_a   1.000
_cell.length_b   1.000
_cell.length_c   1.000
_cell.angle_alpha   90.00
_cell.angle_beta   90.00
_cell.angle_gamma   90.00
#
_symmetry.space_group_name_H-M   'P 1'
#
loop_
_entity.id
_entity.type
_entity.pdbx_description
1 polymer ?
#
loop_
_entity_poly.entity_id
_entity_poly.type
_entity_poly.pdbx_seq_one_letter_code
_entity_poly.pdbx_strand_id
1 'polypeptide(L)'
;MDKQGRQRLLIGSYAGMALSMFLIVYAIRFPMDGEISNNLSILGTILYIFTFAVGAGPVTGLIIPELSSSRTRGKIMAFSFSIHWVFNFLVGLFFLELVQKFGVAPVYGSFGAVSLLAAAFACLFIVETKGRSLEEIEMSLNPKFQGKRNSE
;
A
#
# COMPACT_ATOMS: atom_id res chain seq x y z
N MET A 1 -3.09 -13.54 8.67
CA MET A 1 -1.75 -13.14 8.20
C MET A 1 -0.85 -14.35 7.91
N ASP A 2 -0.65 -15.28 8.84
CA ASP A 2 0.30 -16.40 8.66
C ASP A 2 -0.09 -17.45 7.60
N LYS A 3 -1.36 -17.55 7.22
CA LYS A 3 -1.81 -18.53 6.21
C LYS A 3 -1.71 -18.06 4.76
N GLN A 4 -1.82 -16.77 4.44
CA GLN A 4 -1.97 -16.29 3.04
C GLN A 4 -0.70 -15.74 2.37
N GLY A 5 0.37 -15.47 3.13
CA GLY A 5 1.59 -14.85 2.59
C GLY A 5 1.51 -13.32 2.67
N ARG A 6 2.60 -12.69 3.11
CA ARG A 6 2.64 -11.26 3.42
C ARG A 6 2.54 -10.43 2.13
N GLN A 7 3.20 -10.88 1.06
CA GLN A 7 3.16 -10.20 -0.23
C GLN A 7 1.74 -10.18 -0.81
N ARG A 8 1.05 -11.32 -0.80
CA ARG A 8 -0.32 -11.43 -1.33
C ARG A 8 -1.33 -10.58 -0.56
N LEU A 9 -1.20 -10.54 0.77
CA LEU A 9 -2.03 -9.68 1.61
C LEU A 9 -1.80 -8.19 1.32
N LEU A 10 -0.54 -7.80 1.10
CA LEU A 10 -0.18 -6.42 0.78
C LEU A 10 -0.77 -5.98 -0.58
N ILE A 11 -0.60 -6.80 -1.61
CA ILE A 11 -1.14 -6.54 -2.96
C ILE A 11 -2.67 -6.46 -2.91
N GLY A 12 -3.33 -7.44 -2.29
CA GLY A 12 -4.78 -7.48 -2.17
C GLY A 12 -5.34 -6.27 -1.40
N SER A 13 -4.63 -5.82 -0.37
CA SER A 13 -5.00 -4.62 0.40
C SER A 13 -4.90 -3.35 -0.44
N TYR A 14 -3.77 -3.11 -1.12
CA TYR A 14 -3.63 -1.92 -1.99
C TYR A 14 -4.58 -1.94 -3.19
N ALA A 15 -4.88 -3.11 -3.76
CA ALA A 15 -5.89 -3.25 -4.81
C ALA A 15 -7.30 -2.96 -4.28
N GLY A 16 -7.64 -3.45 -3.09
CA GLY A 16 -8.91 -3.15 -2.42
C GLY A 16 -9.07 -1.66 -2.10
N MET A 17 -8.02 -1.03 -1.59
CA MET A 17 -7.98 0.42 -1.33
C MET A 17 -8.18 1.23 -2.62
N ALA A 18 -7.55 0.81 -3.72
CA ALA A 18 -7.73 1.45 -5.03
C ALA A 18 -9.18 1.33 -5.52
N LEU A 19 -9.75 0.13 -5.44
CA LEU A 19 -11.14 -0.13 -5.83
C LEU A 19 -12.12 0.71 -5.00
N SER A 20 -11.92 0.81 -3.69
CA SER A 20 -12.71 1.65 -2.79
C SER A 20 -12.65 3.13 -3.18
N MET A 21 -11.45 3.65 -3.49
CA MET A 21 -11.28 5.04 -3.91
C MET A 21 -11.99 5.30 -5.24
N PHE A 22 -11.87 4.39 -6.22
CA PHE A 22 -12.60 4.51 -7.48
C PHE A 22 -14.12 4.39 -7.32
N LEU A 23 -14.60 3.60 -6.35
CA LEU A 23 -16.02 3.53 -6.02
C LEU A 23 -16.55 4.88 -5.49
N ILE A 24 -15.78 5.54 -4.62
CA ILE A 24 -16.12 6.90 -4.13
C ILE A 24 -16.13 7.90 -5.29
N VAL A 25 -15.13 7.85 -6.16
CA VAL A 25 -15.07 8.71 -7.36
C VAL A 25 -16.28 8.47 -8.27
N TYR A 26 -16.67 7.21 -8.48
CA TYR A 26 -17.85 6.85 -9.26
C TYR A 26 -19.13 7.42 -8.64
N ALA A 27 -19.31 7.26 -7.33
CA ALA A 27 -20.45 7.79 -6.59
C ALA A 27 -20.59 9.32 -6.72
N ILE A 28 -19.46 10.03 -6.69
CA ILE A 28 -19.41 11.50 -6.81
C ILE A 28 -19.62 11.95 -8.26
N ARG A 29 -19.06 11.24 -9.25
CA ARG A 29 -19.07 11.68 -10.65
C ARG A 29 -20.37 11.35 -11.37
N PHE A 30 -21.03 10.27 -10.96
CA PHE A 30 -22.32 9.82 -11.47
C PHE A 30 -23.36 9.84 -10.34
N PRO A 31 -23.79 11.03 -9.89
CA PRO A 31 -24.80 11.14 -8.86
C PRO A 31 -26.13 10.58 -9.39
N MET A 32 -26.49 9.39 -8.91
CA MET A 32 -27.88 8.92 -8.85
C MET A 32 -28.61 9.68 -7.72
N ASP A 33 -29.85 9.32 -7.40
CA ASP A 33 -30.58 9.89 -6.25
C ASP A 33 -29.66 10.18 -5.05
N GLY A 34 -29.79 11.37 -4.46
CA GLY A 34 -28.81 11.91 -3.52
C GLY A 34 -28.49 10.99 -2.33
N GLU A 35 -29.46 10.19 -1.88
CA GLU A 35 -29.25 9.18 -0.83
C GLU A 35 -28.37 8.01 -1.28
N ILE A 36 -28.53 7.55 -2.52
CA ILE A 36 -27.76 6.41 -3.06
C ILE A 36 -26.29 6.80 -3.24
N SER A 37 -26.02 8.00 -3.78
CA SER A 37 -24.65 8.49 -3.95
C SER A 37 -23.91 8.66 -2.61
N ASN A 38 -24.60 9.19 -1.59
CA ASN A 38 -24.04 9.31 -0.23
C ASN A 38 -23.76 7.95 0.40
N ASN A 39 -24.72 7.02 0.34
CA ASN A 39 -24.55 5.67 0.89
C ASN A 39 -23.41 4.92 0.21
N LEU A 40 -23.23 5.09 -1.11
CA LEU A 40 -22.15 4.45 -1.86
C LEU A 40 -20.77 5.03 -1.48
N SER A 41 -20.69 6.34 -1.24
CA SER A 41 -19.46 7.00 -0.78
C SER A 41 -19.06 6.54 0.64
N ILE A 42 -20.05 6.38 1.53
CA ILE A 42 -19.85 5.82 2.87
C ILE A 42 -19.36 4.38 2.77
N LEU A 43 -20.01 3.54 1.96
CA LEU A 43 -19.61 2.16 1.74
C LEU A 43 -18.16 2.06 1.21
N GLY A 44 -17.80 2.89 0.22
CA GLY A 44 -16.45 2.95 -0.30
C GLY A 44 -15.43 3.31 0.78
N THR A 45 -15.77 4.26 1.66
CA THR A 45 -14.91 4.66 2.80
C THR A 45 -14.72 3.52 3.80
N ILE A 46 -15.79 2.81 4.16
CA ILE A 46 -15.72 1.65 5.06
C ILE A 46 -14.87 0.53 4.44
N LEU A 47 -15.06 0.26 3.15
CA LEU A 47 -14.28 -0.75 2.45
C LEU A 47 -12.79 -0.37 2.37
N TYR A 48 -12.48 0.92 2.20
CA TYR A 48 -11.11 1.42 2.24
C TYR A 48 -10.47 1.15 3.60
N ILE A 49 -11.16 1.50 4.69
CA ILE A 49 -10.66 1.27 6.06
C ILE A 49 -10.45 -0.23 6.31
N PHE A 50 -11.41 -1.07 5.92
CA PHE A 50 -11.33 -2.52 6.09
C PHE A 50 -10.14 -3.12 5.33
N THR A 51 -10.00 -2.78 4.04
CA THR A 51 -8.90 -3.29 3.21
C THR A 51 -7.53 -2.80 3.69
N PHE A 52 -7.42 -1.56 4.15
CA PHE A 52 -6.21 -1.03 4.79
C PHE A 52 -5.85 -1.79 6.07
N ALA A 53 -6.83 -2.01 6.96
CA ALA A 53 -6.63 -2.68 8.25
C ALA A 53 -6.19 -4.14 8.10
N VAL A 54 -6.62 -4.82 7.05
CA VAL A 54 -6.27 -6.24 6.80
C VAL A 54 -4.84 -6.42 6.27
N GLY A 55 -4.28 -5.43 5.57
CA GLY A 55 -2.98 -5.58 4.89
C GLY A 55 -2.05 -4.40 5.10
N ALA A 56 -2.24 -3.31 4.37
CA ALA A 56 -1.30 -2.19 4.32
C ALA A 56 -0.89 -1.64 5.69
N GLY A 57 -1.79 -1.63 6.68
CA GLY A 57 -1.46 -1.28 8.06
C GLY A 57 -0.49 -2.27 8.73
N PRO A 58 -0.94 -3.49 9.08
CA PRO A 58 -0.11 -4.45 9.82
C PRO A 58 1.05 -5.03 9.02
N VAL A 59 0.85 -5.31 7.72
CA VAL A 59 1.83 -6.03 6.90
C VAL A 59 3.04 -5.17 6.56
N THR A 60 2.84 -3.87 6.27
CA THR A 60 3.96 -2.96 5.98
C THR A 60 4.87 -2.82 7.19
N GLY A 61 4.30 -2.77 8.41
CA GLY A 61 5.07 -2.72 9.66
C GLY A 61 5.92 -3.96 9.91
N LEU A 62 5.55 -5.11 9.34
CA LEU A 62 6.27 -6.38 9.49
C LEU A 62 7.28 -6.63 8.38
N ILE A 63 6.96 -6.28 7.13
CA ILE A 63 7.85 -6.54 5.99
C ILE A 63 9.11 -5.68 6.05
N ILE A 64 9.02 -4.41 6.46
CA ILE A 64 10.20 -3.51 6.51
C ILE A 64 11.32 -4.09 7.40
N PRO A 65 11.06 -4.53 8.65
CA PRO A 65 12.10 -5.14 9.47
C PRO A 65 12.53 -6.53 8.96
N GLU A 66 11.64 -7.30 8.33
CA GLU A 66 11.94 -8.62 7.74
C GLU A 66 12.88 -8.54 6.51
N LEU A 67 12.73 -7.52 5.67
CA LEU A 67 13.60 -7.27 4.51
C LEU A 67 14.93 -6.61 4.87
N SER A 68 15.06 -6.16 6.11
CA SER A 68 16.25 -5.43 6.57
C SER A 68 17.23 -6.33 7.31
N SER A 69 18.52 -6.17 6.99
CA SER A 69 19.59 -6.83 7.76
C SER A 69 19.55 -6.37 9.21
N SER A 70 19.90 -7.27 10.13
CA SER A 70 19.91 -7.00 11.58
C SER A 70 20.71 -5.74 11.95
N ARG A 71 21.77 -5.43 11.19
CA ARG A 71 22.66 -4.28 11.40
C ARG A 71 22.06 -2.95 10.94
N THR A 72 21.24 -2.95 9.89
CA THR A 72 20.68 -1.72 9.28
C THR A 72 19.20 -1.51 9.57
N ARG A 73 18.52 -2.49 10.17
CA ARG A 73 17.09 -2.47 10.49
C ARG A 73 16.63 -1.16 11.13
N GLY A 74 17.32 -0.73 12.19
CA GLY A 74 16.96 0.52 12.90
C GLY A 74 17.01 1.75 11.99
N LYS A 75 18.03 1.84 11.12
CA LYS A 75 18.19 2.98 10.19
C LYS A 75 17.10 2.98 9.11
N ILE A 76 16.81 1.81 8.54
CA ILE A 76 15.78 1.66 7.49
C ILE A 76 14.40 2.01 8.08
N MET A 77 14.07 1.45 9.25
CA MET A 77 12.80 1.74 9.92
C MET A 77 12.63 3.23 10.24
N ALA A 78 13.66 3.87 10.80
CA ALA A 78 13.61 5.30 11.10
C ALA A 78 13.39 6.13 9.83
N PHE A 79 14.15 5.85 8.77
CA PHE A 79 14.03 6.56 7.49
C PHE A 79 12.64 6.37 6.85
N SER A 80 12.14 5.14 6.79
CA SER A 80 10.80 4.83 6.27
C SER A 80 9.71 5.55 7.06
N PHE A 81 9.80 5.57 8.39
CA PHE A 81 8.83 6.24 9.23
C PHE A 81 8.90 7.77 9.08
N SER A 82 10.11 8.34 9.01
CA SER A 82 10.29 9.78 8.74
C SER A 82 9.66 10.17 7.40
N ILE A 83 9.91 9.40 6.34
CA ILE A 83 9.28 9.63 5.03
C ILE A 83 7.75 9.54 5.15
N HIS A 84 7.23 8.52 5.84
CA HIS A 84 5.80 8.34 6.04
C HIS A 84 5.15 9.57 6.69
N TRP A 85 5.75 10.10 7.77
CA TRP A 85 5.24 11.31 8.43
C TRP A 85 5.37 12.57 7.59
N VAL A 86 6.46 12.72 6.82
CA VAL A 86 6.59 13.84 5.89
C VAL A 86 5.48 13.81 4.84
N PHE A 87 5.22 12.68 4.21
CA PHE A 87 4.11 12.57 3.25
C PHE A 87 2.74 12.75 3.90
N ASN A 88 2.54 12.22 5.11
CA ASN A 88 1.30 12.44 5.86
C ASN A 88 1.06 13.93 6.13
N PHE A 89 2.10 14.67 6.56
CA PHE A 89 2.05 16.11 6.75
C PHE A 89 1.74 16.85 5.45
N LEU A 90 2.42 16.51 4.35
CA LEU A 90 2.17 17.14 3.04
C LEU A 90 0.74 16.90 2.56
N VAL A 91 0.24 15.67 2.67
CA VAL A 91 -1.16 15.35 2.32
C VAL A 91 -2.11 16.17 3.19
N GLY A 92 -1.92 16.20 4.51
CA GLY A 92 -2.75 16.99 5.42
C GLY A 92 -2.73 18.50 5.10
N LEU A 93 -1.57 19.03 4.71
CA LEU A 93 -1.40 20.43 4.37
C LEU A 93 -2.09 20.81 3.05
N PHE A 94 -1.90 20.00 2.00
CA PHE A 94 -2.37 20.34 0.65
C PHE A 94 -3.74 19.78 0.29
N PHE A 95 -4.29 18.83 1.07
CA PHE A 95 -5.53 18.13 0.69
C PHE A 95 -6.70 19.08 0.44
N LEU A 96 -6.98 20.02 1.35
CA LEU A 96 -8.10 20.96 1.18
C LEU A 96 -7.89 21.88 -0.02
N GLU A 97 -6.68 22.39 -0.22
CA GLU A 97 -6.34 23.24 -1.37
C GLU A 97 -6.52 22.49 -2.69
N LEU A 98 -6.06 21.24 -2.77
CA LEU A 98 -6.22 20.39 -3.94
C LEU A 98 -7.70 20.07 -4.20
N VAL A 99 -8.49 19.78 -3.16
CA VAL A 99 -9.93 19.54 -3.29
C VAL A 99 -10.67 20.79 -3.75
N GLN A 100 -10.30 21.98 -3.25
CA GLN A 100 -10.91 23.23 -3.71
C GLN A 100 -10.60 23.53 -5.18
N LYS A 101 -9.36 23.24 -5.61
CA LYS A 101 -8.90 23.56 -6.97
C LYS A 101 -9.35 22.54 -8.02
N PHE A 102 -9.31 21.24 -7.69
CA PHE A 102 -9.55 20.15 -8.64
C PHE A 102 -10.87 19.40 -8.37
N GLY A 103 -11.49 19.61 -7.21
CA GLY A 103 -12.65 18.84 -6.77
C GLY A 103 -12.28 17.52 -6.09
N VAL A 104 -13.24 16.91 -5.41
CA VAL A 104 -13.04 15.68 -4.63
C VAL A 104 -12.69 14.49 -5.54
N ALA A 105 -13.39 14.33 -6.66
CA ALA A 105 -13.23 13.17 -7.54
C ALA A 105 -11.81 13.01 -8.12
N PRO A 106 -11.15 14.03 -8.69
CA PRO A 106 -9.78 13.88 -9.17
C PRO A 106 -8.76 13.63 -8.06
N VAL A 107 -8.95 14.20 -6.87
CA VAL A 107 -8.06 13.99 -5.71
C VAL A 107 -8.17 12.56 -5.19
N TYR A 108 -9.39 12.04 -5.01
CA TYR A 108 -9.59 10.65 -4.60
C TYR A 108 -9.16 9.67 -5.70
N GLY A 109 -9.37 10.03 -6.97
CA GLY A 109 -8.90 9.24 -8.12
C GLY A 109 -7.38 9.12 -8.17
N SER A 110 -6.64 10.19 -7.84
CA SER A 110 -5.18 10.14 -7.78
C SER A 110 -4.69 9.27 -6.63
N PHE A 111 -5.34 9.30 -5.47
CA PHE A 111 -5.05 8.36 -4.37
C PHE A 111 -5.33 6.91 -4.75
N GLY A 112 -6.43 6.64 -5.46
CA GLY A 112 -6.72 5.32 -6.02
C GLY A 112 -5.63 4.85 -7.00
N ALA A 113 -5.17 5.74 -7.89
CA ALA A 113 -4.09 5.44 -8.83
C ALA A 113 -2.75 5.15 -8.12
N VAL A 114 -2.38 5.96 -7.11
CA VAL A 114 -1.18 5.71 -6.29
C VAL A 114 -1.29 4.38 -5.55
N SER A 115 -2.47 4.02 -5.04
CA SER A 115 -2.70 2.72 -4.41
C SER A 115 -2.52 1.56 -5.40
N LEU A 116 -2.97 1.71 -6.65
CA LEU A 116 -2.75 0.70 -7.68
C LEU A 116 -1.26 0.58 -8.06
N LEU A 117 -0.54 1.70 -8.13
CA LEU A 117 0.91 1.69 -8.32
C LEU A 117 1.64 1.01 -7.17
N ALA A 118 1.18 1.22 -5.93
CA ALA A 118 1.71 0.52 -4.76
C ALA A 118 1.43 -1.00 -4.82
N ALA A 119 0.25 -1.42 -5.29
CA ALA A 119 -0.06 -2.82 -5.53
C ALA A 119 0.86 -3.43 -6.59
N ALA A 120 1.10 -2.72 -7.69
CA ALA A 120 2.03 -3.15 -8.75
C ALA A 120 3.47 -3.23 -8.23
N PHE A 121 3.91 -2.24 -7.44
CA PHE A 121 5.21 -2.25 -6.79
C PHE A 121 5.37 -3.46 -5.86
N ALA A 122 4.36 -3.76 -5.03
CA ALA A 122 4.36 -4.92 -4.16
C ALA A 122 4.37 -6.25 -4.93
N CYS A 123 3.75 -6.29 -6.11
CA CYS A 123 3.79 -7.46 -6.99
C CYS A 123 5.19 -7.71 -7.58
N LEU A 124 5.87 -6.64 -8.00
CA LEU A 124 7.15 -6.74 -8.72
C LEU A 124 8.38 -6.80 -7.80
N PHE A 125 8.38 -6.05 -6.69
CA PHE A 125 9.59 -5.81 -5.90
C PHE A 125 9.58 -6.44 -4.50
N ILE A 126 8.41 -6.76 -3.93
CA ILE A 126 8.35 -7.38 -2.61
C ILE A 126 8.49 -8.89 -2.76
N VAL A 127 9.46 -9.48 -2.08
CA VAL A 127 9.63 -10.94 -2.03
C VAL A 127 8.75 -11.51 -0.92
N GLU A 128 8.13 -12.67 -1.16
CA GLU A 128 7.37 -13.37 -0.11
C GLU A 128 8.29 -13.77 1.05
N THR A 129 8.01 -13.23 2.24
CA THR A 129 8.77 -13.48 3.48
C THR A 129 8.19 -14.63 4.30
N LYS A 130 6.98 -15.11 3.97
CA LYS A 130 6.34 -16.20 4.72
C LYS A 130 7.17 -17.49 4.66
N GLY A 131 7.51 -18.01 5.85
CA GLY A 131 8.10 -19.34 6.02
C GLY A 131 9.57 -19.42 5.59
N ARG A 132 10.23 -18.28 5.36
CA ARG A 132 11.65 -18.19 5.05
C ARG A 132 12.44 -17.72 6.26
N SER A 133 13.67 -18.23 6.43
CA SER A 133 14.57 -17.68 7.43
C SER A 133 15.06 -16.29 7.03
N LEU A 134 15.55 -15.51 7.99
CA LEU A 134 16.17 -14.21 7.71
C LEU A 134 17.37 -14.37 6.74
N GLU A 135 18.16 -15.45 6.87
CA GLU A 135 19.26 -15.72 5.93
C GLU A 135 18.77 -16.02 4.50
N GLU A 136 17.65 -16.75 4.34
CA GLU A 136 17.08 -17.02 3.01
C GLU A 136 16.57 -15.75 2.32
N ILE A 137 15.99 -14.82 3.11
CA ILE A 137 15.56 -13.52 2.61
C ILE A 137 16.79 -12.70 2.18
N GLU A 138 17.83 -12.62 3.02
CA GLU A 138 19.08 -11.92 2.69
C GLU A 138 19.77 -12.50 1.44
N MET A 139 19.76 -13.83 1.27
CA MET A 139 20.29 -14.49 0.07
C MET A 139 19.46 -14.17 -1.19
N SER A 140 18.13 -14.08 -1.08
CA SER A 140 17.26 -13.75 -2.22
C SER A 140 17.44 -12.30 -2.71
N LEU A 141 17.86 -11.40 -1.80
CA LEU A 141 18.14 -10.00 -2.08
C LEU A 141 19.59 -9.73 -2.55
N ASN A 142 20.50 -10.71 -2.42
CA ASN A 142 21.91 -10.53 -2.77
C ASN A 142 22.21 -10.95 -4.23
N PRO A 143 22.57 -10.01 -5.13
CA PRO A 143 22.84 -10.32 -6.54
C PRO A 143 24.07 -11.22 -6.74
N LYS A 144 25.02 -11.30 -5.79
CA LYS A 144 26.21 -12.16 -5.90
C LYS A 144 25.90 -13.66 -5.84
N PHE A 145 24.74 -14.06 -5.30
CA PHE A 145 24.33 -15.48 -5.21
C PHE A 145 23.50 -15.95 -6.40
N GLN A 146 22.91 -15.04 -7.19
CA GLN A 146 22.15 -15.42 -8.39
C GLN A 146 23.06 -15.92 -9.53
N GLY A 147 24.32 -15.48 -9.58
CA GLY A 147 25.29 -15.92 -10.59
C GLY A 147 25.80 -17.36 -10.44
N LYS A 148 25.70 -17.96 -9.24
CA LYS A 148 26.23 -19.31 -8.97
C LYS A 148 25.28 -20.45 -9.38
N ARG A 149 23.98 -20.16 -9.53
CA ARG A 149 22.95 -21.16 -9.88
C ARG A 149 22.80 -21.37 -11.39
N ASN A 150 23.35 -20.47 -12.20
CA ASN A 150 23.38 -20.60 -13.67
C ASN A 150 24.69 -21.23 -14.18
N SER A 151 25.54 -21.71 -13.28
CA SER A 151 26.86 -22.27 -13.57
C SER A 151 27.06 -23.70 -13.06
N GLU A 152 26.00 -24.35 -12.59
CA GLU A 152 25.98 -25.79 -12.21
C GLU A 152 24.98 -26.55 -13.09
#